data_AF-A0A2R6C0J4-F1
#
_entry.id   AF-A0A2R6C0J4-F1
#
_cell.length_a   1.000
_cell.length_b   1.000
_cell.length_c   1.000
_cell.angle_alpha   90.00
_cell.angle_beta   90.00
_cell.angle_gamma   90.00
#
_symmetry.space_group_name_H-M   'P 1'
#
loop_
_entity.id
_entity.type
_entity.pdbx_description
1 polymer ?
#
loop_
_entity_poly.entity_id
_entity_poly.type
_entity_poly.pdbx_seq_one_letter_code
_entity_poly.pdbx_strand_id
1 'polypeptide(L)'
;MLKRRSHESLNTPLLTAIGIGLHNFGEGLAIGASYAAGAFGLATFLVIGFGSHNATEGFAIFGPLKKEEVNAVKVVTLGLIGGAPTLVGTLIGGSFYSSLLSTVLLSLAGGSILYVVLSVYSHTSHSLDNRLLFGGLLCGFVIAFATDMAIVAASGGAL
;
A
#
# COMPACT_ATOMS: atom_id res chain seq x y z
N MET A 1 -18.90 29.26 -24.57
CA MET A 1 -17.75 28.63 -23.87
C MET A 1 -18.30 27.95 -22.61
N LEU A 2 -18.75 26.70 -22.73
CA LEU A 2 -19.28 25.94 -21.61
C LEU A 2 -18.11 25.53 -20.72
N LYS A 3 -18.11 26.06 -19.48
CA LYS A 3 -17.24 25.63 -18.39
C LYS A 3 -17.55 24.15 -18.14
N ARG A 4 -16.87 23.25 -18.86
CA ARG A 4 -16.86 21.83 -18.54
C ARG A 4 -16.43 21.77 -17.08
N ARG A 5 -17.36 21.40 -16.20
CA ARG A 5 -17.02 20.86 -14.88
C ARG A 5 -15.99 19.79 -15.17
N SER A 6 -14.73 20.09 -14.88
CA SER A 6 -13.74 19.05 -14.69
C SER A 6 -14.41 18.08 -13.73
N HIS A 7 -14.56 16.82 -14.13
CA HIS A 7 -14.60 15.76 -13.15
C HIS A 7 -13.42 16.06 -12.24
N GLU A 8 -13.67 16.61 -11.04
CA GLU A 8 -12.65 16.64 -10.00
C GLU A 8 -12.22 15.20 -9.92
N SER A 9 -10.99 14.93 -10.34
CA SER A 9 -10.42 13.61 -10.34
C SER A 9 -10.60 13.09 -8.92
N LEU A 10 -11.51 12.13 -8.75
CA LEU A 10 -11.68 11.36 -7.53
C LEU A 10 -10.32 10.72 -7.28
N ASN A 11 -9.39 11.41 -6.62
CA ASN A 11 -7.98 11.04 -6.39
C ASN A 11 -7.32 12.03 -5.42
N THR A 12 -7.92 12.22 -4.25
CA THR A 12 -7.29 13.03 -3.21
C THR A 12 -6.23 12.17 -2.50
N PRO A 13 -4.97 12.64 -2.36
CA PRO A 13 -3.91 11.99 -1.59
C PRO A 13 -4.35 11.48 -0.22
N LEU A 14 -5.35 12.15 0.38
CA LEU A 14 -5.99 11.75 1.62
C LEU A 14 -6.74 10.41 1.52
N LEU A 15 -7.57 10.20 0.49
CA LEU A 15 -8.31 8.95 0.31
C LEU A 15 -7.34 7.79 0.07
N THR A 16 -6.29 8.03 -0.71
CA THR A 16 -5.21 7.06 -0.92
C THR A 16 -4.50 6.73 0.40
N ALA A 17 -4.12 7.74 1.19
CA ALA A 17 -3.50 7.53 2.49
C ALA A 17 -4.41 6.76 3.46
N ILE A 18 -5.71 7.02 3.46
CA ILE A 18 -6.69 6.29 4.29
C ILE A 18 -6.80 4.83 3.84
N GLY A 19 -6.91 4.57 2.53
CA GLY A 19 -7.00 3.21 1.99
C GLY A 19 -5.76 2.39 2.31
N ILE A 20 -4.57 2.96 2.09
CA ILE A 20 -3.29 2.37 2.48
C ILE A 20 -3.19 2.20 4.01
N GLY A 21 -3.64 3.18 4.79
CA GLY A 21 -3.70 3.08 6.23
C GLY A 21 -4.52 1.88 6.71
N LEU A 22 -5.69 1.63 6.12
CA LEU A 22 -6.51 0.46 6.45
C LEU A 22 -5.84 -0.86 6.06
N HIS A 23 -5.09 -0.89 4.95
CA HIS A 23 -4.26 -2.03 4.57
C HIS A 23 -3.20 -2.34 5.63
N ASN A 24 -2.43 -1.30 5.97
CA ASN A 24 -1.31 -1.31 6.89
C ASN A 24 -1.73 -1.72 8.30
N PHE A 25 -2.96 -1.41 8.69
CA PHE A 25 -3.57 -1.94 9.90
C PHE A 25 -3.64 -3.48 9.90
N GLY A 26 -4.07 -4.09 8.79
CA GLY A 26 -4.14 -5.55 8.63
C GLY A 26 -2.77 -6.23 8.68
N GLU A 27 -1.76 -5.61 8.06
CA GLU A 27 -0.36 -6.06 8.15
C GLU A 27 0.16 -6.01 9.59
N GLY A 28 -0.13 -4.91 10.30
CA GLY A 28 0.17 -4.78 11.72
C GLY A 28 -0.44 -5.91 12.53
N LEU A 29 -1.72 -6.23 12.31
CA LEU A 29 -2.38 -7.34 13.01
C LEU A 29 -1.64 -8.67 12.79
N ALA A 30 -1.15 -8.94 11.56
CA ALA A 30 -0.37 -10.14 11.25
C ALA A 30 1.00 -10.16 11.95
N ILE A 31 1.72 -9.03 11.99
CA ILE A 31 2.98 -8.91 12.74
C ILE A 31 2.73 -9.18 14.23
N GLY A 32 1.75 -8.51 14.82
CA GLY A 32 1.41 -8.64 16.24
C GLY A 32 1.00 -10.07 16.60
N ALA A 33 0.14 -10.70 15.81
CA ALA A 33 -0.31 -12.07 16.03
C ALA A 33 0.83 -13.08 15.93
N SER A 34 1.73 -12.92 14.95
CA SER A 34 2.92 -13.77 14.80
C SER A 34 3.84 -13.66 16.01
N TYR A 35 4.02 -12.44 16.54
CA TYR A 35 4.79 -12.20 17.75
C TYR A 35 4.14 -12.86 18.97
N ALA A 36 2.82 -12.70 19.16
CA ALA A 36 2.07 -13.30 20.27
C ALA A 36 2.08 -14.84 20.23
N ALA A 37 2.12 -15.43 19.03
CA ALA A 37 2.23 -16.88 18.84
C ALA A 37 3.65 -17.44 19.11
N GLY A 38 4.62 -16.59 19.46
CA GLY A 38 6.03 -16.99 19.64
C GLY A 38 6.77 -17.27 18.33
N ALA A 39 6.16 -16.97 17.18
CA ALA A 39 6.75 -17.15 15.85
C ALA A 39 7.65 -15.96 15.48
N PHE A 40 8.70 -15.71 16.29
CA PHE A 40 9.55 -14.52 16.17
C PHE A 40 10.26 -14.40 14.81
N GLY A 41 10.64 -15.53 14.21
CA GLY A 41 11.23 -15.54 12.86
C GLY A 41 10.25 -15.02 11.81
N LEU A 42 9.00 -15.48 11.86
CA LEU A 42 7.94 -14.99 10.98
C LEU A 42 7.62 -13.51 11.25
N ALA A 43 7.48 -13.11 12.51
CA ALA A 43 7.24 -11.71 12.87
C ALA A 43 8.34 -10.77 12.34
N THR A 44 9.60 -11.18 12.47
CA THR A 44 10.76 -10.41 11.96
C THR A 44 10.73 -10.34 10.43
N PHE A 45 10.43 -11.46 9.76
CA PHE A 45 10.30 -11.50 8.31
C PHE A 45 9.19 -10.56 7.82
N LEU A 46 8.02 -10.57 8.47
CA LEU A 46 6.89 -9.70 8.13
C LEU A 46 7.22 -8.22 8.34
N VAL A 47 7.93 -7.86 9.42
CA VAL A 47 8.39 -6.47 9.65
C VAL A 47 9.29 -5.98 8.51
N ILE A 48 10.24 -6.80 8.07
CA ILE A 48 11.14 -6.44 6.97
C ILE A 48 10.39 -6.36 5.64
N GLY A 49 9.55 -7.36 5.36
CA GLY A 49 8.77 -7.45 4.12
C GLY A 49 7.78 -6.29 3.98
N PHE A 50 6.88 -6.14 4.94
CA PHE A 50 5.88 -5.05 4.95
C PHE A 50 6.53 -3.68 5.08
N GLY A 51 7.59 -3.54 5.89
CA GLY A 51 8.32 -2.27 5.98
C GLY A 51 8.91 -1.83 4.63
N SER A 52 9.45 -2.78 3.85
CA SER A 52 9.99 -2.50 2.52
C SER A 52 8.88 -2.17 1.50
N HIS A 53 7.77 -2.91 1.54
CA HIS A 53 6.60 -2.69 0.69
C HIS A 53 5.94 -1.33 0.99
N ASN A 54 5.65 -1.02 2.27
CA ASN A 54 4.99 0.22 2.71
C ASN A 54 5.81 1.47 2.36
N ALA A 55 7.13 1.37 2.33
CA ALA A 55 8.00 2.44 1.84
C ALA A 55 7.69 2.81 0.38
N THR A 56 7.40 1.81 -0.46
CA THR A 56 7.05 2.03 -1.87
C THR A 56 5.61 2.51 -2.08
N GLU A 57 4.69 2.15 -1.18
CA GLU A 57 3.32 2.68 -1.18
C GLU A 57 3.26 4.20 -0.93
N GLY A 58 4.29 4.77 -0.30
CA GLY A 58 4.45 6.22 -0.20
C GLY A 58 4.37 6.93 -1.55
N PHE A 59 4.84 6.31 -2.64
CA PHE A 59 4.72 6.89 -3.99
C PHE A 59 3.27 7.04 -4.44
N ALA A 60 2.38 6.13 -4.03
CA ALA A 60 0.95 6.22 -4.31
C ALA A 60 0.30 7.39 -3.57
N ILE A 61 0.70 7.63 -2.32
CA ILE A 61 0.18 8.71 -1.48
C ILE A 61 0.65 10.07 -2.00
N PHE A 62 1.96 10.19 -2.28
CA PHE A 62 2.57 11.48 -2.61
C PHE A 62 2.58 11.80 -4.11
N GLY A 63 2.50 10.78 -4.98
CA GLY A 63 2.55 10.95 -6.44
C GLY A 63 1.51 11.91 -7.02
N PRO A 64 0.25 11.92 -6.54
CA PRO A 64 -0.77 12.86 -7.00
C PRO A 64 -0.61 14.30 -6.47
N LEU A 65 0.33 14.57 -5.54
CA LEU A 65 0.53 15.94 -5.02
C LEU A 65 1.18 16.83 -6.08
N LYS A 66 0.59 18.02 -6.29
CA LYS A 66 1.22 19.07 -7.08
C LYS A 66 2.41 19.67 -6.31
N LYS A 67 3.42 20.17 -7.02
CA LYS A 67 4.61 20.82 -6.41
C LYS A 67 4.25 21.90 -5.39
N GLU A 68 3.25 22.73 -5.68
CA GLU A 68 2.77 23.81 -4.80
C GLU A 68 2.04 23.31 -3.54
N GLU A 69 1.59 22.06 -3.54
CA GLU A 69 0.91 21.43 -2.41
C GLU A 69 1.89 20.72 -1.45
N VAL A 70 3.15 20.55 -1.84
CA VAL A 70 4.16 19.85 -1.04
C VAL A 70 4.64 20.78 0.08
N ASN A 71 4.23 20.48 1.31
CA ASN A 71 4.81 21.05 2.52
C ASN A 71 5.08 19.95 3.56
N ALA A 72 6.03 20.20 4.47
CA ALA A 72 6.50 19.19 5.42
C ALA A 72 5.36 18.64 6.30
N VAL A 73 4.44 19.51 6.74
CA VAL A 73 3.30 19.11 7.59
C VAL A 73 2.40 18.15 6.82
N LYS A 74 2.01 18.47 5.59
CA LYS A 74 1.13 17.63 4.76
C LYS A 74 1.77 16.28 4.46
N VAL A 75 3.07 16.26 4.13
CA VAL A 75 3.82 15.01 3.88
C VAL A 75 3.83 14.14 5.14
N VAL A 76 4.15 14.72 6.30
CA VAL A 76 4.15 13.98 7.57
C VAL A 76 2.75 13.51 7.92
N THR A 77 1.71 14.34 7.79
CA THR A 77 0.32 13.96 8.08
C THR A 77 -0.14 12.82 7.19
N LEU A 78 0.05 12.91 5.87
CA LEU A 78 -0.34 11.85 4.94
C LEU A 78 0.47 10.57 5.17
N GLY A 79 1.77 10.69 5.47
CA GLY A 79 2.61 9.55 5.84
C GLY A 79 2.15 8.89 7.14
N LEU A 80 1.74 9.66 8.14
CA LEU A 80 1.18 9.12 9.38
C LEU A 80 -0.18 8.45 9.15
N ILE A 81 -1.05 9.03 8.32
CA ILE A 81 -2.34 8.40 7.97
C ILE A 81 -2.12 7.05 7.29
N GLY A 82 -1.13 6.96 6.38
CA GLY A 82 -0.77 5.70 5.72
C GLY A 82 -0.04 4.71 6.62
N GLY A 83 0.91 5.15 7.45
CA GLY A 83 1.83 4.26 8.16
C GLY A 83 1.53 4.00 9.63
N ALA A 84 0.96 4.97 10.36
CA ALA A 84 0.65 4.79 11.79
C ALA A 84 -0.31 3.61 12.08
N PRO A 85 -1.27 3.27 11.19
CA PRO A 85 -2.11 2.11 11.41
C PRO A 85 -1.34 0.78 11.53
N THR A 86 -0.17 0.59 10.90
CA THR A 86 0.65 -0.63 11.12
C THR A 86 1.06 -0.78 12.58
N LEU A 87 1.46 0.33 13.23
CA LEU A 87 1.82 0.32 14.64
C LEU A 87 0.62 -0.07 15.51
N VAL A 88 -0.54 0.55 15.26
CA VAL A 88 -1.77 0.25 15.99
C VAL A 88 -2.19 -1.20 15.78
N GLY A 89 -2.14 -1.69 14.54
CA GLY A 89 -2.43 -3.08 14.19
C GLY A 89 -1.49 -4.05 14.89
N THR A 90 -0.20 -3.73 14.98
CA THR A 90 0.80 -4.57 15.68
C THR A 90 0.49 -4.70 17.17
N LEU A 91 0.14 -3.60 17.83
CA LEU A 91 -0.23 -3.60 19.25
C LEU A 91 -1.50 -4.42 19.50
N ILE A 92 -2.53 -4.23 18.66
CA ILE A 92 -3.80 -4.95 18.77
C ILE A 92 -3.58 -6.44 18.44
N GLY A 93 -2.86 -6.75 17.37
CA GLY A 93 -2.56 -8.10 16.89
C GLY A 93 -1.82 -8.93 17.94
N GLY A 94 -0.97 -8.28 18.75
CA GLY A 94 -0.28 -8.90 19.87
C GLY A 94 -1.20 -9.35 21.02
N SER A 95 -2.43 -8.82 21.07
CA SER A 95 -3.43 -9.14 22.09
C SER A 95 -4.63 -9.92 21.54
N PHE A 96 -4.94 -9.74 20.26
CA PHE A 96 -6.13 -10.30 19.61
C PHE A 96 -5.93 -10.42 18.09
N TYR A 97 -6.26 -11.59 17.54
CA TYR A 97 -6.22 -11.84 16.09
C TYR A 97 -7.55 -12.43 15.60
N SER A 98 -8.04 -11.94 14.46
CA SER A 98 -9.20 -12.46 13.75
C SER A 98 -8.90 -12.59 12.27
N SER A 99 -8.99 -13.82 11.76
CA SER A 99 -8.78 -14.12 10.34
C SER A 99 -9.78 -13.38 9.45
N LEU A 100 -11.04 -13.25 9.87
CA LEU A 100 -12.06 -12.49 9.14
C LEU A 100 -11.69 -11.02 9.01
N LEU A 101 -11.25 -10.39 10.11
CA LEU A 101 -10.88 -8.97 10.11
C LEU A 101 -9.67 -8.72 9.20
N SER A 102 -8.65 -9.59 9.28
CA SER A 102 -7.47 -9.52 8.42
C SER A 102 -7.84 -9.65 6.94
N THR A 103 -8.66 -10.64 6.56
CA THR A 103 -9.11 -10.84 5.17
C THR A 103 -9.90 -9.66 4.63
N VAL A 104 -10.81 -9.07 5.44
CA VAL A 104 -11.60 -7.91 5.02
C VAL A 104 -10.70 -6.71 4.77
N LEU A 105 -9.75 -6.43 5.67
CA LEU A 105 -8.81 -5.31 5.53
C LEU A 105 -7.90 -5.46 4.31
N LEU A 106 -7.37 -6.67 4.08
CA LEU A 106 -6.56 -6.97 2.88
C LEU A 106 -7.38 -6.86 1.58
N SER A 107 -8.64 -7.27 1.60
CA SER A 107 -9.52 -7.14 0.42
C SER A 107 -9.80 -5.68 0.09
N LEU A 108 -10.05 -4.84 1.11
CA LEU A 108 -10.23 -3.40 0.97
C LEU A 108 -8.96 -2.73 0.42
N ALA A 109 -7.79 -3.16 0.90
CA ALA A 109 -6.50 -2.70 0.43
C ALA A 109 -6.23 -3.00 -1.05
N GLY A 110 -6.51 -4.22 -1.49
CA GLY A 110 -6.41 -4.61 -2.90
C GLY A 110 -7.24 -3.68 -3.79
N GLY A 111 -8.44 -3.30 -3.34
CA GLY A 111 -9.27 -2.29 -3.99
C GLY A 111 -8.62 -0.90 -4.04
N SER A 112 -7.95 -0.47 -2.97
CA SER A 112 -7.22 0.80 -2.91
C SER A 112 -6.03 0.84 -3.86
N ILE A 113 -5.21 -0.21 -3.92
CA ILE A 113 -4.07 -0.33 -4.84
C ILE A 113 -4.56 -0.30 -6.29
N LEU A 114 -5.62 -1.04 -6.61
CA LEU A 114 -6.22 -1.02 -7.94
C LEU A 114 -6.66 0.39 -8.33
N TYR A 115 -7.34 1.10 -7.42
CA TYR A 115 -7.74 2.48 -7.64
C TYR A 115 -6.55 3.42 -7.88
N VAL A 116 -5.46 3.27 -7.12
CA VAL A 116 -4.22 4.04 -7.35
C VAL A 116 -3.60 3.75 -8.71
N VAL A 117 -3.50 2.49 -9.11
CA VAL A 117 -2.94 2.12 -10.43
C VAL A 117 -3.76 2.78 -11.54
N LEU A 118 -5.09 2.72 -11.46
CA LEU A 118 -5.99 3.39 -12.40
C LEU A 118 -5.86 4.92 -12.35
N SER A 119 -5.70 5.47 -11.15
CA SER A 119 -5.46 6.89 -10.91
C SER A 119 -4.18 7.38 -11.58
N VAL A 120 -3.05 6.73 -11.30
CA VAL A 120 -1.74 7.10 -11.88
C VAL A 120 -1.79 6.92 -13.39
N TYR A 121 -2.36 5.83 -13.89
CA TYR A 121 -2.53 5.61 -15.32
C TYR A 121 -3.38 6.72 -15.96
N SER A 122 -4.54 7.07 -15.40
CA SER A 122 -5.38 8.13 -15.95
C SER A 122 -4.67 9.50 -15.97
N HIS A 123 -3.87 9.82 -14.95
CA HIS A 123 -3.10 11.07 -14.91
C HIS A 123 -1.92 11.10 -15.88
N THR A 124 -1.24 9.96 -16.07
CA THR A 124 0.01 9.89 -16.85
C THR A 124 -0.22 9.52 -18.32
N SER A 125 -1.32 8.85 -18.65
CA SER A 125 -1.66 8.42 -20.02
C SER A 125 -1.82 9.56 -21.03
N HIS A 126 -2.03 10.79 -20.55
CA HIS A 126 -2.05 11.98 -21.41
C HIS A 126 -0.66 12.60 -21.64
N SER A 127 0.34 12.23 -20.86
CA SER A 127 1.67 12.86 -20.84
C SER A 127 2.81 11.92 -21.26
N LEU A 128 2.58 10.60 -21.21
CA LEU A 128 3.58 9.57 -21.52
C LEU A 128 3.04 8.61 -22.60
N ASP A 129 3.96 8.01 -23.37
CA ASP A 129 3.61 6.98 -24.33
C ASP A 129 3.01 5.75 -23.63
N ASN A 130 1.85 5.28 -24.09
CA ASN A 130 1.17 4.13 -23.50
C ASN A 130 2.04 2.86 -23.50
N ARG A 131 2.93 2.67 -24.48
CA ARG A 131 3.86 1.54 -24.52
C ARG A 131 4.83 1.58 -23.34
N LEU A 132 5.31 2.77 -22.96
CA LEU A 132 6.18 2.94 -21.81
C LEU A 132 5.42 2.70 -20.50
N LEU A 133 4.18 3.19 -20.39
CA LEU A 133 3.34 2.97 -19.22
C LEU A 133 3.02 1.49 -19.01
N PHE A 134 2.57 0.79 -20.06
CA PHE A 134 2.31 -0.65 -20.00
C PHE A 134 3.59 -1.46 -19.79
N GLY A 135 4.70 -1.06 -20.40
CA GLY A 135 6.00 -1.71 -20.19
C GLY A 135 6.48 -1.58 -18.74
N GLY A 136 6.33 -0.40 -18.12
CA GLY A 136 6.63 -0.18 -16.71
C GLY A 136 5.73 -1.00 -15.78
N LEU A 137 4.41 -1.01 -16.04
CA LEU A 137 3.45 -1.81 -15.27
C LEU A 137 3.78 -3.31 -15.35
N LEU A 138 4.05 -3.83 -16.55
CA LEU A 138 4.41 -5.22 -16.76
C LEU A 138 5.72 -5.57 -16.06
N CYS A 139 6.75 -4.71 -16.18
CA CYS A 139 8.03 -4.89 -15.53
C CYS A 139 7.87 -4.94 -14.00
N GLY A 140 7.14 -3.99 -13.41
CA GLY A 140 6.85 -3.97 -11.98
C GLY A 140 6.10 -5.23 -11.52
N PHE A 141 5.09 -5.66 -12.28
CA PHE A 141 4.36 -6.91 -11.99
C PHE A 141 5.29 -8.13 -12.02
N VAL A 142 6.16 -8.26 -13.02
CA VAL A 142 7.11 -9.38 -13.12
C VAL A 142 8.10 -9.38 -11.96
N ILE A 143 8.62 -8.22 -11.57
CA ILE A 143 9.52 -8.10 -10.41
C ILE A 143 8.81 -8.51 -9.12
N ALA A 144 7.58 -8.01 -8.90
CA ALA A 144 6.79 -8.37 -7.73
C ALA A 144 6.51 -9.88 -7.68
N PHE A 145 6.06 -10.46 -8.79
CA PHE A 145 5.78 -11.90 -8.91
C PHE A 145 7.05 -12.76 -8.70
N ALA A 146 8.18 -12.35 -9.28
CA ALA A 146 9.45 -13.05 -9.09
C ALA A 146 9.91 -13.01 -7.63
N THR A 147 9.68 -11.89 -6.94
CA THR A 147 10.01 -11.73 -5.51
C THR A 147 9.15 -12.65 -4.65
N ASP A 148 7.84 -12.72 -4.92
CA ASP A 148 6.92 -13.65 -4.25
C ASP A 148 7.35 -15.11 -4.45
N MET A 149 7.66 -15.51 -5.68
CA MET A 149 8.17 -16.85 -5.98
C MET A 149 9.49 -17.16 -5.27
N ALA A 150 10.39 -16.19 -5.16
CA ALA A 150 11.63 -16.35 -4.41
C ALA A 150 11.38 -16.53 -2.90
N ILE A 151 10.40 -15.81 -2.35
CA ILE A 151 9.99 -15.94 -0.95
C ILE A 151 9.39 -17.32 -0.68
N VAL A 152 8.47 -17.79 -1.52
CA VAL A 152 7.85 -19.12 -1.40
C VAL A 152 8.90 -20.24 -1.51
N ALA A 153 9.84 -20.09 -2.44
CA ALA A 153 10.94 -21.05 -2.59
C ALA A 153 11.86 -21.06 -1.35
N ALA A 154 12.16 -19.88 -0.79
CA ALA A 154 13.01 -19.74 0.40
C ALA A 154 12.32 -20.19 1.70
N SER A 155 10.98 -20.09 1.78
CA SER A 155 10.19 -20.57 2.92
C SER A 155 9.95 -22.08 2.90
N GLY A 156 10.38 -22.78 1.84
CA GLY A 156 10.11 -24.21 1.66
C GLY A 156 8.63 -24.51 1.40
N GLY A 157 7.87 -23.55 0.88
CA GLY A 157 6.42 -23.67 0.66
C GLY A 157 5.56 -23.54 1.93
N ALA A 158 6.12 -22.99 3.02
CA ALA A 158 5.40 -22.77 4.27
C ALA A 158 4.51 -21.51 4.28
N LEU A 159 4.48 -20.76 3.17
CA LEU A 159 3.60 -19.63 2.90
C LEU A 159 2.74 -19.94 1.67
#